data_AF-A0A2N7DIL3-F1
#
_entry.id   AF-A0A2N7DIL3-F1
#
_cell.length_a   1.000
_cell.length_b   1.000
_cell.length_c   1.000
_cell.angle_alpha   90.00
_cell.angle_beta   90.00
_cell.angle_gamma   90.00
#
_symmetry.space_group_name_H-M   'P 1'
#
loop_
_entity.id
_entity.type
_entity.pdbx_description
1 polymer ?
#
loop_
_entity_poly.entity_id
_entity_poly.type
_entity_poly.pdbx_seq_one_letter_code
_entity_poly.pdbx_strand_id
1 'polypeptide(L)'
;MKGIIFTEFMELVEDQFGLDVLDEVLAMSQDEGIYTSVGSYDHRSLVKLIVNLSKKTDIDAETLQQVFGRSVFKSLLASIPLDASLIESSGTFQFIKHVETYIHVEVKKLYPEASPPTFNFISEGESKMTLDYQSARCMSHVCFGLIKGCADYFDEEIDISMESISDDDNLVRFNLTKVA
;
A
#
# COMPACT_ATOMS: atom_id res chain seq x y z
N MET A 1 -5.61 11.50 -0.04
CA MET A 1 -5.12 10.27 -0.70
C MET A 1 -5.46 10.33 -2.17
N LYS A 2 -4.62 9.81 -3.05
CA LYS A 2 -4.87 9.87 -4.50
C LYS A 2 -5.94 8.88 -4.93
N GLY A 3 -6.74 9.28 -5.91
CA GLY A 3 -7.89 8.51 -6.38
C GLY A 3 -7.54 7.20 -7.06
N ILE A 4 -6.33 7.06 -7.61
CA ILE A 4 -5.83 5.77 -8.11
C ILE A 4 -5.94 4.68 -7.03
N ILE A 5 -5.69 5.01 -5.76
CA ILE A 5 -5.83 4.04 -4.66
C ILE A 5 -7.29 3.59 -4.48
N PHE A 6 -8.26 4.47 -4.75
CA PHE A 6 -9.69 4.13 -4.65
C PHE A 6 -10.18 3.34 -5.86
N THR A 7 -9.77 3.71 -7.07
CA THR A 7 -10.17 2.96 -8.28
C THR A 7 -9.66 1.53 -8.22
N GLU A 8 -8.40 1.35 -7.82
CA GLU A 8 -7.79 0.02 -7.67
C GLU A 8 -8.44 -0.80 -6.54
N PHE A 9 -8.89 -0.14 -5.47
CA PHE A 9 -9.61 -0.83 -4.41
C PHE A 9 -10.97 -1.34 -4.92
N MET A 10 -11.72 -0.51 -5.65
CA MET A 10 -13.02 -0.91 -6.20
C MET A 10 -12.86 -2.04 -7.23
N GLU A 11 -11.89 -1.93 -8.14
CA GLU A 11 -11.58 -2.97 -9.12
C GLU A 11 -11.21 -4.30 -8.44
N LEU A 12 -10.41 -4.26 -7.38
CA LEU A 12 -10.08 -5.46 -6.61
C LEU A 12 -11.31 -6.08 -5.93
N VAL A 13 -12.19 -5.27 -5.35
CA VAL A 13 -13.40 -5.77 -4.68
C VAL A 13 -14.35 -6.41 -5.70
N GLU A 14 -14.51 -5.77 -6.86
CA GLU A 14 -15.30 -6.32 -7.96
C GLU A 14 -14.72 -7.65 -8.47
N ASP A 15 -13.40 -7.72 -8.71
CA ASP A 15 -12.74 -8.92 -9.21
C ASP A 15 -12.84 -10.10 -8.24
N GLN A 16 -12.70 -9.84 -6.93
CA GLN A 16 -12.67 -10.90 -5.91
C GLN A 16 -14.06 -11.28 -5.39
N PHE A 17 -15.00 -10.34 -5.33
CA PHE A 17 -16.30 -10.54 -4.66
C PHE A 17 -17.52 -10.23 -5.55
N GLY A 18 -17.30 -9.66 -6.74
CA GLY A 18 -18.35 -9.28 -7.67
C GLY A 18 -18.98 -7.91 -7.40
N LEU A 19 -19.68 -7.39 -8.41
CA LEU A 19 -20.34 -6.08 -8.37
C LEU A 19 -21.36 -5.95 -7.23
N ASP A 20 -22.14 -7.01 -6.96
CA ASP A 20 -23.16 -6.98 -5.90
C ASP A 20 -22.55 -6.66 -4.52
N VAL A 21 -21.37 -7.24 -4.22
CA VAL A 21 -20.68 -6.98 -2.96
C VAL A 21 -20.10 -5.57 -2.93
N LEU A 22 -19.55 -5.09 -4.04
CA LEU A 22 -19.04 -3.72 -4.15
C LEU A 22 -20.16 -2.69 -3.89
N ASP A 23 -21.32 -2.85 -4.54
CA ASP A 23 -22.48 -1.98 -4.37
C ASP A 23 -22.97 -1.95 -2.91
N GLU A 24 -23.05 -3.12 -2.26
CA GLU A 24 -23.41 -3.19 -0.85
C GLU A 24 -22.41 -2.47 0.06
N VAL A 25 -21.10 -2.62 -0.19
CA VAL A 25 -20.06 -1.95 0.59
C VAL A 25 -20.11 -0.44 0.41
N LEU A 26 -20.37 0.05 -0.81
CA LEU A 26 -20.55 1.48 -1.09
C LEU A 26 -21.78 2.03 -0.35
N ALA A 27 -22.91 1.30 -0.39
CA ALA A 27 -24.13 1.66 0.33
C ALA A 27 -23.93 1.70 1.85
N MET A 28 -23.28 0.68 2.44
CA MET A 28 -22.91 0.65 3.86
C MET A 28 -21.99 1.81 4.25
N SER A 29 -21.17 2.26 3.30
CA SER A 29 -20.21 3.36 3.49
C SER A 29 -20.82 4.73 3.27
N GLN A 30 -22.07 4.82 2.80
CA GLN A 30 -22.68 6.09 2.36
C GLN A 30 -21.77 6.81 1.36
N ASP A 31 -21.20 6.04 0.44
CA ASP A 31 -20.24 6.50 -0.54
C ASP A 31 -20.82 6.30 -1.95
N GLU A 32 -20.73 7.32 -2.80
CA GLU A 32 -21.27 7.26 -4.17
C GLU A 32 -20.36 6.49 -5.14
N GLY A 33 -19.14 6.12 -4.73
CA GLY A 33 -18.20 5.37 -5.58
C GLY A 33 -17.57 6.19 -6.70
N ILE A 34 -17.72 7.52 -6.69
CA ILE A 34 -17.28 8.39 -7.79
C ILE A 34 -15.83 8.83 -7.58
N TYR A 35 -14.91 8.01 -8.08
CA TYR A 35 -13.47 8.25 -7.99
C TYR A 35 -12.82 8.42 -9.37
N THR A 36 -11.84 9.31 -9.46
CA THR A 36 -10.98 9.48 -10.64
C THR A 36 -9.54 9.29 -10.24
N SER A 37 -8.71 8.68 -11.07
CA SER A 37 -7.32 8.31 -10.70
C SER A 37 -6.47 9.51 -10.26
N VAL A 38 -6.67 10.67 -10.89
CA VAL A 38 -5.93 11.91 -10.59
C VAL A 38 -6.48 12.70 -9.40
N GLY A 39 -7.71 12.39 -8.97
CA GLY A 39 -8.42 13.08 -7.89
C GLY A 39 -7.73 12.91 -6.52
N SER A 40 -8.14 13.74 -5.57
CA SER A 40 -7.66 13.70 -4.18
C SER A 40 -8.86 13.59 -3.25
N TYR A 41 -8.87 12.54 -2.42
CA TYR A 41 -9.99 12.17 -1.55
C TYR A 41 -9.51 11.95 -0.11
N ASP A 42 -10.42 12.03 0.87
CA ASP A 42 -10.08 11.74 2.26
C ASP A 42 -9.79 10.24 2.44
N HIS A 43 -8.61 9.91 2.96
CA HIS A 43 -8.23 8.53 3.28
C HIS A 43 -9.22 7.82 4.22
N ARG A 44 -9.96 8.56 5.05
CA ARG A 44 -10.98 8.00 5.94
C ARG A 44 -12.10 7.30 5.17
N SER A 45 -12.41 7.74 3.94
CA SER A 45 -13.36 7.04 3.06
C SER A 45 -12.85 5.65 2.69
N LEU A 46 -11.57 5.51 2.33
CA LEU A 46 -10.98 4.20 2.03
C LEU A 46 -11.00 3.28 3.26
N VAL A 47 -10.64 3.81 4.44
CA VAL A 47 -10.70 3.05 5.69
C VAL A 47 -12.14 2.58 5.96
N LYS A 48 -13.14 3.44 5.76
CA LYS A 48 -14.56 3.09 5.93
C LYS A 48 -14.99 1.97 4.97
N LEU A 49 -14.57 2.04 3.71
CA LEU A 49 -14.82 1.01 2.70
C LEU A 49 -14.22 -0.34 3.10
N ILE A 50 -12.95 -0.36 3.52
CA ILE A 50 -12.27 -1.57 3.98
C ILE A 50 -12.97 -2.18 5.20
N VAL A 51 -13.34 -1.36 6.18
CA VAL A 51 -14.05 -1.83 7.39
C VAL A 51 -15.42 -2.41 7.06
N ASN A 52 -16.15 -1.81 6.12
CA ASN A 52 -17.45 -2.33 5.71
C ASN A 52 -17.32 -3.58 4.83
N LEU A 53 -16.30 -3.67 3.98
CA LEU A 53 -15.95 -4.90 3.26
C LEU A 53 -15.63 -6.03 4.24
N SER A 54 -14.85 -5.76 5.28
CA SER A 54 -14.54 -6.71 6.35
C SER A 54 -15.81 -7.27 6.99
N LYS A 55 -16.74 -6.38 7.39
CA LYS A 55 -18.05 -6.81 7.95
C LYS A 55 -18.88 -7.63 6.97
N LYS A 56 -18.83 -7.30 5.67
CA LYS A 56 -19.61 -7.98 4.63
C LYS A 56 -19.06 -9.36 4.28
N THR A 57 -17.73 -9.54 4.36
CA THR A 57 -17.03 -10.75 3.93
C THR A 57 -16.60 -11.66 5.09
N ASP A 58 -16.67 -11.18 6.33
CA ASP A 58 -16.14 -11.84 7.53
C ASP A 58 -14.62 -12.10 7.47
N ILE A 59 -13.92 -11.34 6.61
CA ILE A 59 -12.46 -11.32 6.54
C ILE A 59 -11.96 -10.16 7.38
N ASP A 60 -10.90 -10.35 8.17
CA ASP A 60 -10.31 -9.29 8.98
C ASP A 60 -9.78 -8.14 8.12
N ALA A 61 -9.96 -6.91 8.61
CA ALA A 61 -9.54 -5.71 7.89
C ALA A 61 -8.02 -5.65 7.64
N GLU A 62 -7.23 -6.32 8.47
CA GLU A 62 -5.77 -6.42 8.31
C GLU A 62 -5.41 -7.27 7.10
N THR A 63 -6.00 -8.47 6.94
CA THR A 63 -5.82 -9.30 5.74
C THR A 63 -6.30 -8.60 4.48
N LEU A 64 -7.47 -7.94 4.51
CA LEU A 64 -7.98 -7.19 3.36
C LEU A 64 -7.01 -6.08 2.92
N GLN A 65 -6.43 -5.36 3.87
CA GLN A 65 -5.41 -4.35 3.59
C GLN A 65 -4.14 -4.95 2.96
N GLN A 66 -3.71 -6.12 3.42
CA GLN A 66 -2.53 -6.80 2.86
C GLN A 66 -2.78 -7.27 1.42
N VAL A 67 -3.94 -7.88 1.15
CA VAL A 67 -4.34 -8.27 -0.21
C VAL A 67 -4.44 -7.05 -1.12
N PHE A 68 -5.06 -5.98 -0.63
CA PHE A 68 -5.17 -4.72 -1.35
C PHE A 68 -3.80 -4.11 -1.67
N GLY A 69 -2.91 -4.01 -0.68
CA GLY A 69 -1.55 -3.50 -0.85
C GLY A 69 -0.76 -4.31 -1.89
N ARG A 70 -0.91 -5.64 -1.89
CA ARG A 70 -0.25 -6.52 -2.86
C ARG A 70 -0.76 -6.30 -4.28
N SER A 71 -2.06 -6.10 -4.45
CA SER A 71 -2.68 -5.84 -5.75
C SER A 71 -2.28 -4.46 -6.31
N VAL A 72 -2.46 -3.40 -5.50
CA VAL A 72 -2.26 -2.01 -5.94
C VAL A 72 -0.81 -1.68 -6.29
N PHE A 73 0.16 -2.47 -5.82
CA PHE A 73 1.57 -2.33 -6.17
C PHE A 73 1.78 -2.28 -7.69
N LYS A 74 1.13 -3.18 -8.44
CA LYS A 74 1.31 -3.29 -9.90
C LYS A 74 0.85 -2.03 -10.62
N SER A 75 -0.30 -1.51 -10.21
CA SER A 75 -0.89 -0.31 -10.81
C SER A 75 -0.12 0.95 -10.46
N LEU A 76 0.40 1.05 -9.23
CA LEU A 76 1.33 2.10 -8.85
C LEU A 76 2.62 2.03 -9.67
N LEU A 77 3.19 0.84 -9.83
CA LEU A 77 4.39 0.65 -10.65
C LEU A 77 4.15 1.04 -12.11
N ALA A 78 3.01 0.65 -12.69
CA ALA A 78 2.63 1.01 -14.06
C ALA A 78 2.37 2.51 -14.25
N SER A 79 2.00 3.22 -13.18
CA SER A 79 1.78 4.67 -13.21
C SER A 79 3.07 5.51 -13.20
N ILE A 80 4.22 4.87 -12.92
CA ILE A 80 5.52 5.52 -12.89
C ILE A 80 6.06 5.63 -14.33
N PRO A 81 6.58 6.81 -14.75
CA PRO A 81 7.18 6.97 -16.07
C PRO A 81 8.34 5.99 -16.32
N LEU A 82 8.40 5.40 -17.52
CA LEU A 82 9.42 4.40 -17.91
C LEU A 82 10.86 4.95 -17.92
N ASP A 83 11.03 6.26 -18.03
CA ASP A 83 12.31 6.96 -18.02
C ASP A 83 12.78 7.34 -16.60
N ALA A 84 11.92 7.20 -15.60
CA ALA A 84 12.35 7.24 -14.22
C ALA A 84 13.24 6.02 -13.97
N SER A 85 14.45 6.26 -13.48
CA SER A 85 15.54 5.31 -13.19
C SER A 85 15.21 4.20 -12.16
N LEU A 86 13.93 3.88 -11.97
CA LEU A 86 13.39 2.93 -11.02
C LEU A 86 13.39 1.50 -11.55
N ILE A 87 13.50 1.33 -12.87
CA ILE A 87 13.60 0.02 -13.54
C ILE A 87 14.96 -0.65 -13.30
N GLU A 88 15.93 0.05 -12.69
CA GLU A 88 17.27 -0.51 -12.38
C GLU A 88 17.39 -1.12 -10.97
N SER A 89 16.30 -1.23 -10.20
CA SER A 89 16.34 -1.96 -8.93
C SER A 89 16.66 -3.44 -9.18
N SER A 90 17.70 -3.94 -8.53
CA SER A 90 18.15 -5.34 -8.61
C SER A 90 17.37 -6.31 -7.72
N GLY A 91 16.43 -5.80 -6.91
CA GLY A 91 15.59 -6.60 -6.01
C GLY A 91 14.75 -5.75 -5.07
N THR A 92 13.96 -6.41 -4.23
CA THR A 92 12.92 -5.78 -3.39
C THR A 92 13.48 -4.74 -2.42
N PHE A 93 14.57 -5.07 -1.73
CA PHE A 93 15.21 -4.16 -0.75
C PHE A 93 15.72 -2.87 -1.40
N GLN A 94 16.32 -2.97 -2.59
CA GLN A 94 16.76 -1.78 -3.32
C GLN A 94 15.57 -0.94 -3.77
N PHE A 95 14.49 -1.59 -4.24
CA PHE A 95 13.28 -0.89 -4.64
C PHE A 95 12.63 -0.14 -3.46
N ILE A 96 12.50 -0.76 -2.28
CA ILE A 96 11.95 -0.08 -1.08
C ILE A 96 12.77 1.18 -0.74
N LYS A 97 14.09 1.13 -0.87
CA LYS A 97 14.94 2.33 -0.71
C LYS A 97 14.65 3.40 -1.75
N HIS A 98 14.48 3.00 -3.02
CA HIS A 98 14.12 3.94 -4.09
C HIS A 98 12.73 4.56 -3.88
N VAL A 99 11.78 3.84 -3.25
CA VAL A 99 10.47 4.40 -2.90
C VAL A 99 10.63 5.65 -2.03
N GLU A 100 11.44 5.55 -0.96
CA GLU A 100 11.66 6.67 -0.04
C GLU A 100 12.49 7.79 -0.69
N THR A 101 13.63 7.44 -1.30
CA THR A 101 14.61 8.44 -1.74
C THR A 101 14.26 9.12 -3.07
N TYR A 102 13.41 8.48 -3.88
CA TYR A 102 13.08 8.96 -5.23
C TYR A 102 11.57 9.01 -5.47
N ILE A 103 10.83 7.90 -5.36
CA ILE A 103 9.42 7.86 -5.78
C ILE A 103 8.56 8.82 -4.96
N HIS A 104 8.66 8.80 -3.63
CA HIS A 104 7.92 9.73 -2.77
C HIS A 104 8.33 11.19 -3.00
N VAL A 105 9.58 11.45 -3.40
CA VAL A 105 10.06 12.78 -3.76
C VAL A 105 9.43 13.25 -5.06
N GLU A 106 9.42 12.43 -6.11
CA GLU A 106 8.78 12.74 -7.40
C GLU A 106 7.26 12.92 -7.26
N VAL A 107 6.60 12.07 -6.47
CA VAL A 107 5.18 12.20 -6.15
C VAL A 107 4.88 13.55 -5.49
N LYS A 108 5.73 14.02 -4.56
CA LYS A 108 5.58 15.34 -3.92
C LYS A 108 5.83 16.49 -4.90
N LYS A 109 6.72 16.35 -5.88
CA LYS A 109 6.93 17.37 -6.93
C LYS A 109 5.70 17.52 -7.82
N LEU A 110 5.08 16.41 -8.21
CA LEU A 110 3.85 16.41 -9.02
C LEU A 110 2.63 16.84 -8.21
N TYR A 111 2.59 16.48 -6.93
CA TYR A 111 1.47 16.72 -6.03
C TYR A 111 1.96 17.25 -4.69
N PRO A 112 2.15 18.58 -4.54
CA PRO A 112 2.69 19.19 -3.32
C PRO A 112 1.90 18.87 -2.05
N GLU A 113 0.58 18.67 -2.18
CA GLU A 113 -0.32 18.32 -1.06
C GLU A 113 -0.25 16.83 -0.66
N ALA A 114 0.51 16.01 -1.38
CA ALA A 114 0.64 14.59 -1.07
C ALA A 114 1.49 14.38 0.18
N SER A 115 0.93 13.67 1.15
CA SER A 115 1.62 13.17 2.34
C SER A 115 1.85 11.66 2.25
N PRO A 116 2.81 11.16 1.44
CA PRO A 116 3.20 9.75 1.48
C PRO A 116 3.78 9.40 2.86
N PRO A 117 3.77 8.11 3.23
CA PRO A 117 4.47 7.64 4.43
C PRO A 117 5.99 7.83 4.31
N THR A 118 6.68 7.75 5.44
CA THR A 118 8.15 7.83 5.50
C THR A 118 8.73 6.48 5.91
N PHE A 119 9.84 6.08 5.29
CA PHE A 119 10.64 4.94 5.71
C PHE A 119 11.97 5.36 6.33
N ASN A 120 12.20 4.96 7.59
CA ASN A 120 13.48 5.15 8.27
C ASN A 120 14.21 3.80 8.37
N PHE A 121 15.27 3.62 7.57
CA PHE A 121 16.04 2.38 7.54
C PHE A 121 16.97 2.28 8.77
N ILE A 122 16.83 1.22 9.55
CA ILE A 122 17.59 0.98 10.79
C ILE A 122 18.79 0.08 10.52
N SER A 123 18.59 -0.99 9.76
CA SER A 123 19.65 -1.92 9.38
C SER A 123 19.37 -2.55 8.02
N GLU A 124 20.45 -2.84 7.30
CA GLU A 124 20.39 -3.49 6.00
C GLU A 124 21.54 -4.49 5.87
N GLY A 125 21.21 -5.68 5.37
CA GLY A 125 22.14 -6.68 4.89
C GLY A 125 21.59 -7.35 3.63
N GLU A 126 22.31 -8.35 3.12
CA GLU A 126 21.93 -9.01 1.86
C GLU A 126 20.59 -9.75 1.93
N SER A 127 20.28 -10.36 3.08
CA SER A 127 19.07 -11.15 3.30
C SER A 127 18.13 -10.59 4.37
N LYS A 128 18.49 -9.49 5.04
CA LYS A 128 17.66 -8.87 6.09
C LYS A 128 17.61 -7.36 5.98
N MET A 129 16.45 -6.79 6.27
CA MET A 129 16.25 -5.35 6.34
C MET A 129 15.30 -5.01 7.48
N THR A 130 15.67 -4.03 8.31
CA THR A 130 14.79 -3.47 9.34
C THR A 130 14.56 -1.99 9.04
N LEU A 131 13.30 -1.58 9.02
CA LEU A 131 12.90 -0.19 8.78
C LEU A 131 11.67 0.19 9.61
N ASP A 132 11.59 1.45 10.02
CA ASP A 132 10.41 2.03 10.65
C ASP A 132 9.55 2.73 9.59
N TYR A 133 8.31 2.28 9.47
CA TYR A 133 7.26 2.92 8.67
C TYR A 133 6.53 3.93 9.54
N GLN A 134 6.46 5.19 9.10
CA GLN A 134 5.73 6.24 9.78
C GLN A 134 4.63 6.83 8.90
N SER A 135 3.40 6.85 9.39
CA SER A 135 2.27 7.46 8.69
C SER A 135 1.17 7.93 9.62
N ALA A 136 0.67 9.14 9.41
CA ALA A 136 -0.54 9.64 10.08
C ALA A 136 -1.82 8.89 9.67
N ARG A 137 -1.75 8.02 8.66
CA ARG A 137 -2.91 7.25 8.14
C ARG A 137 -3.01 5.85 8.72
N CYS A 138 -2.00 5.39 9.48
CA CYS A 138 -1.95 4.07 10.13
C CYS A 138 -2.26 2.89 9.18
N MET A 139 -1.73 2.91 7.95
CA MET A 139 -1.97 1.88 6.92
C MET A 139 -0.79 0.90 6.79
N SER A 140 -0.24 0.45 7.91
CA SER A 140 0.90 -0.48 7.96
C SER A 140 0.60 -1.79 7.23
N HIS A 141 -0.62 -2.33 7.33
CA HIS A 141 -1.03 -3.55 6.63
C HIS A 141 -1.12 -3.37 5.10
N VAL A 142 -1.46 -2.17 4.61
CA VAL A 142 -1.34 -1.86 3.17
C VAL A 142 0.12 -1.81 2.76
N CYS A 143 0.99 -1.21 3.58
CA CYS A 143 2.43 -1.22 3.35
C CYS A 143 3.01 -2.64 3.32
N PHE A 144 2.56 -3.53 4.21
CA PHE A 144 2.90 -4.95 4.18
C PHE A 144 2.55 -5.58 2.83
N GLY A 145 1.32 -5.34 2.35
CA GLY A 145 0.88 -5.81 1.05
C GLY A 145 1.75 -5.28 -0.09
N LEU A 146 2.07 -3.99 -0.09
CA LEU A 146 2.94 -3.36 -1.09
C LEU A 146 4.33 -4.00 -1.12
N ILE A 147 4.91 -4.32 0.04
CA ILE A 147 6.21 -5.03 0.13
C ILE A 147 6.09 -6.43 -0.49
N LYS A 148 5.00 -7.16 -0.22
CA LYS A 148 4.74 -8.47 -0.85
C LYS A 148 4.56 -8.37 -2.36
N GLY A 149 3.82 -7.38 -2.84
CA GLY A 149 3.65 -7.14 -4.29
C GLY A 149 4.96 -6.77 -4.99
N CYS A 150 5.84 -6.04 -4.28
CA CYS A 150 7.20 -5.77 -4.73
C CYS A 150 8.04 -7.05 -4.81
N ALA A 151 7.97 -7.90 -3.80
CA ALA A 151 8.66 -9.19 -3.78
C ALA A 151 8.23 -10.08 -4.96
N ASP A 152 6.92 -10.17 -5.23
CA ASP A 152 6.39 -10.90 -6.39
C ASP A 152 6.95 -10.37 -7.73
N TYR A 153 7.11 -9.05 -7.86
CA TYR A 153 7.64 -8.44 -9.07
C TYR A 153 9.09 -8.82 -9.34
N PHE A 154 9.90 -8.99 -8.29
CA PHE A 154 11.28 -9.44 -8.39
C PHE A 154 11.46 -10.96 -8.34
N ASP A 155 10.36 -11.73 -8.29
CA ASP A 155 10.39 -13.19 -8.09
C ASP A 155 11.17 -13.57 -6.80
N GLU A 156 11.03 -12.76 -5.75
CA GLU A 156 11.65 -12.96 -4.45
C GLU A 156 10.59 -13.34 -3.41
N GLU A 157 10.97 -14.19 -2.45
CA GLU A 157 10.14 -14.48 -1.28
C GLU A 157 10.71 -13.76 -0.05
N ILE A 158 9.88 -12.96 0.62
CA ILE A 158 10.28 -12.19 1.80
C ILE A 158 9.33 -12.48 2.96
N ASP A 159 9.88 -12.98 4.06
CA ASP A 159 9.22 -13.05 5.35
C ASP A 159 9.17 -11.66 5.99
N ILE A 160 7.99 -11.28 6.47
CA ILE A 160 7.73 -9.96 7.03
C ILE A 160 7.15 -10.13 8.43
N SER A 161 7.77 -9.47 9.41
CA SER A 161 7.18 -9.28 10.74
C SER A 161 7.00 -7.80 11.02
N MET A 162 5.91 -7.45 11.73
CA MET A 162 5.59 -6.09 12.13
C MET A 162 5.54 -5.99 13.65
N GLU A 163 6.06 -4.89 14.18
CA GLU A 163 6.01 -4.54 15.60
C GLU A 163 5.54 -3.09 15.72
N SER A 164 4.46 -2.85 16.47
CA SER A 164 4.02 -1.48 16.74
C SER A 164 4.96 -0.82 17.75
N ILE A 165 5.52 0.34 17.39
CA ILE A 165 6.48 1.08 18.22
C ILE A 165 5.80 2.24 18.96
N SER A 166 4.61 2.66 18.50
CA SER A 166 3.81 3.71 19.14
C SER A 166 2.41 3.21 19.47
N ASP A 167 1.84 3.72 20.56
CA ASP A 167 0.48 3.35 21.00
C ASP A 167 -0.62 3.77 20.01
N ASP A 168 -0.32 4.73 19.12
CA ASP A 168 -1.24 5.26 18.11
C ASP A 168 -1.13 4.54 16.75
N ASP A 169 -0.32 3.47 16.65
CA ASP A 169 -0.03 2.68 15.43
C ASP A 169 0.46 3.51 14.23
N ASN A 170 0.94 4.73 14.50
CA ASN A 170 1.47 5.64 13.48
C ASN A 170 2.95 5.35 13.14
N LEU A 171 3.61 4.49 13.92
CA LEU A 171 4.99 4.08 13.77
C LEU A 171 5.09 2.57 13.96
N VAL A 172 5.39 1.84 12.88
CA VAL A 172 5.47 0.39 12.87
C VAL A 172 6.83 -0.03 12.35
N ARG A 173 7.52 -0.89 13.09
CA ARG A 173 8.78 -1.49 12.66
C ARG A 173 8.52 -2.72 11.81
N PHE A 174 9.11 -2.75 10.64
CA PHE A 174 9.13 -3.90 9.75
C PHE A 174 10.48 -4.59 9.85
N ASN A 175 10.48 -5.91 10.09
CA ASN A 175 11.66 -6.75 9.88
C ASN A 175 11.39 -7.67 8.70
N LEU A 176 12.19 -7.51 7.66
CA LEU A 176 12.11 -8.23 6.39
C LEU A 176 13.27 -9.23 6.31
N THR A 177 12.97 -10.47 5.93
CA THR A 177 13.98 -11.51 5.71
C THR A 177 13.72 -12.19 4.37
N LYS A 178 14.71 -12.22 3.47
CA LYS A 178 14.62 -13.01 2.23
C LYS A 178 14.63 -14.50 2.56
N VAL A 179 13.67 -15.23 2.04
CA VAL A 179 13.61 -16.69 2.09
C VAL A 179 14.51 -17.23 0.96
N ALA A 180 15.30 -18.26 1.26
CA ALA A 180 16.29 -18.84 0.36
C ALA A 180 15.71 -19.91 -0.56
#